data_AF-B8MSI0-F1
#
_entry.id   AF-B8MSI0-F1
#
_cell.length_a   1.000
_cell.length_b   1.000
_cell.length_c   1.000
_cell.angle_alpha   90.00
_cell.angle_beta   90.00
_cell.angle_gamma   90.00
#
_symmetry.space_group_name_H-M   'P 1'
#
loop_
_entity.id
_entity.type
_entity.pdbx_description
1 polymer ?
#
loop_
_entity_poly.entity_id
_entity_poly.type
_entity_poly.pdbx_seq_one_letter_code
_entity_poly.pdbx_strand_id
1 'polypeptide(L)'
;MARKGPGTDGPLQTALLESTSAATTRASEGQKIFSPIAAFLDKHRSQTTGLAPHLLRALTTLSDDLASVAQRHFSAYISARKMEAYAIYSSLRSQLNSNSSALKEVQATKTGFTLCPSSPEALLTLKAQKEIISTFSVNYQIERSS
;
A
#
# COMPACT_ATOMS: atom_id res chain seq x y z
N MET A 1 -10.49 -39.24 -12.38
CA MET A 1 -10.62 -37.84 -11.93
C MET A 1 -9.89 -37.68 -10.60
N ALA A 2 -8.66 -37.15 -10.60
CA ALA A 2 -7.88 -36.98 -9.39
C ALA A 2 -8.26 -35.66 -8.71
N ARG A 3 -8.75 -35.74 -7.47
CA ARG A 3 -9.04 -34.57 -6.61
C ARG A 3 -7.72 -33.87 -6.28
N LYS A 4 -7.61 -32.62 -6.72
CA LYS A 4 -6.54 -31.67 -6.38
C LYS A 4 -6.71 -31.29 -4.90
N GLY A 5 -5.80 -31.73 -4.03
CA GLY A 5 -5.78 -31.36 -2.61
C GLY A 5 -5.45 -29.87 -2.41
N PRO A 6 -5.84 -29.27 -1.27
CA PRO A 6 -5.65 -27.84 -1.02
C PRO A 6 -4.16 -27.54 -0.90
N GLY A 7 -3.67 -26.62 -1.71
CA GLY A 7 -2.27 -26.20 -1.71
C GLY A 7 -1.91 -25.58 -0.37
N THR A 8 -1.18 -26.32 0.45
CA THR A 8 -0.50 -25.79 1.64
C THR A 8 0.76 -25.10 1.20
N ASP A 9 0.61 -23.90 0.65
CA ASP A 9 1.72 -22.94 0.64
C ASP A 9 2.13 -22.74 2.11
N GLY A 10 3.38 -23.02 2.44
CA GLY A 10 3.89 -22.87 3.80
C GLY A 10 3.75 -21.41 4.28
N PRO A 11 3.79 -21.14 5.60
CA PRO A 11 3.51 -19.82 6.17
C PRO A 11 4.38 -18.69 5.58
N LEU A 12 5.60 -19.01 5.16
CA LEU A 12 6.49 -18.07 4.47
C LEU A 12 6.02 -17.73 3.05
N GLN A 13 5.52 -18.73 2.31
CA GLN A 13 5.01 -18.56 0.95
C GLN A 13 3.72 -17.72 0.94
N THR A 14 2.82 -17.98 1.90
CA THR A 14 1.61 -17.16 2.10
C THR A 14 1.97 -15.70 2.40
N ALA A 15 2.93 -15.46 3.31
CA ALA A 15 3.37 -14.10 3.65
C ALA A 15 4.00 -13.37 2.43
N LEU A 16 4.74 -14.07 1.59
CA LEU A 16 5.30 -13.51 0.35
C LEU A 16 4.19 -13.12 -0.65
N LEU A 17 3.18 -13.97 -0.81
CA LEU A 17 2.02 -13.68 -1.67
C LEU A 17 1.22 -12.48 -1.17
N GLU A 18 0.92 -12.44 0.13
CA GLU A 18 0.24 -11.31 0.80
C GLU A 18 1.01 -10.00 0.60
N SER A 19 2.32 -10.00 0.86
CA SER A 19 3.20 -8.84 0.68
C SER A 19 3.24 -8.35 -0.78
N THR A 20 3.29 -9.28 -1.73
CA THR A 20 3.29 -8.97 -3.17
C THR A 20 1.95 -8.38 -3.61
N SER A 21 0.84 -8.94 -3.14
CA SER A 21 -0.51 -8.42 -3.39
C SER A 21 -0.66 -6.99 -2.85
N ALA A 22 -0.25 -6.75 -1.60
CA ALA A 22 -0.28 -5.43 -0.99
C ALA A 22 0.62 -4.41 -1.71
N ALA A 23 1.78 -4.84 -2.22
CA ALA A 23 2.65 -4.01 -3.05
C ALA A 23 2.01 -3.63 -4.38
N THR A 24 1.37 -4.59 -5.05
CA THR A 24 0.68 -4.37 -6.32
C THR A 24 -0.49 -3.42 -6.16
N THR A 25 -1.28 -3.57 -5.09
CA THR A 25 -2.38 -2.66 -4.76
C THR A 25 -1.88 -1.23 -4.53
N ARG A 26 -0.82 -1.04 -3.73
CA ARG A 26 -0.23 0.30 -3.51
C ARG A 26 0.30 0.91 -4.80
N ALA A 27 0.93 0.10 -5.66
CA ALA A 27 1.43 0.56 -6.95
C ALA A 27 0.28 0.98 -7.89
N SER A 28 -0.80 0.19 -7.96
CA SER A 28 -2.00 0.52 -8.76
C SER A 28 -2.69 1.80 -8.28
N GLU A 29 -2.76 2.01 -6.97
CA GLU A 29 -3.35 3.24 -6.42
C GLU A 29 -2.47 4.46 -6.66
N GLY A 30 -1.15 4.32 -6.48
CA GLY A 30 -0.20 5.35 -6.89
C GLY A 30 -0.36 5.66 -8.37
N GLN A 31 -0.45 4.64 -9.22
CA GLN A 31 -0.61 4.82 -10.66
C GLN A 31 -1.86 5.68 -10.97
N LYS A 32 -3.00 5.45 -10.31
CA LYS A 32 -4.21 6.28 -10.53
C LYS A 32 -3.99 7.77 -10.25
N ILE A 33 -3.15 8.11 -9.27
CA ILE A 33 -2.83 9.49 -8.90
C ILE A 33 -1.85 10.11 -9.89
N PHE A 34 -0.83 9.36 -10.32
CA PHE A 34 0.27 9.89 -11.13
C PHE A 34 0.10 9.70 -12.65
N SER A 35 -0.79 8.80 -13.09
CA SER A 35 -1.07 8.56 -14.52
C SER A 35 -1.53 9.81 -15.28
N PRO A 36 -2.37 10.71 -14.73
CA PRO A 36 -2.71 11.96 -15.42
C PRO A 36 -1.49 12.84 -15.71
N ILE A 37 -0.49 12.86 -14.82
CA ILE A 37 0.75 13.62 -15.02
C ILE A 37 1.57 13.01 -16.16
N ALA A 38 1.70 11.67 -16.16
CA ALA A 38 2.38 10.96 -17.24
C ALA A 38 1.70 11.23 -18.61
N ALA A 39 0.38 11.07 -18.68
CA ALA A 39 -0.39 11.31 -19.91
C ALA A 39 -0.28 12.77 -20.38
N PHE A 40 -0.28 13.73 -19.47
CA PHE A 40 -0.05 15.14 -19.78
C PHE A 40 1.34 15.35 -20.39
N LEU A 41 2.39 14.82 -19.77
CA LEU A 41 3.76 14.93 -20.26
C LEU A 41 3.94 14.28 -21.63
N ASP A 42 3.38 13.08 -21.84
CA ASP A 42 3.46 12.35 -23.12
C ASP A 42 2.77 13.13 -24.25
N LYS A 43 1.61 13.71 -23.97
CA LYS A 43 0.89 14.57 -24.92
C LYS A 43 1.73 15.80 -25.30
N HIS A 44 2.30 16.51 -24.33
CA HIS A 44 3.03 17.75 -24.62
C HIS A 44 4.41 17.52 -25.23
N ARG A 45 5.06 16.39 -24.91
CA ARG A 45 6.31 15.99 -25.58
C ARG A 45 6.09 15.58 -27.04
N SER A 46 4.93 15.03 -27.37
CA SER A 46 4.59 14.65 -28.76
C SER A 46 4.06 15.82 -29.60
N GLN A 47 3.57 16.89 -28.98
CA GLN A 47 2.99 18.07 -29.65
C GLN A 47 3.96 19.26 -29.72
N THR A 48 5.17 19.02 -30.26
CA THR A 48 6.23 20.05 -30.32
C THR A 48 6.43 20.68 -31.70
N THR A 49 5.62 20.30 -32.68
CA THR A 49 5.71 20.81 -34.05
C THR A 49 5.54 22.33 -34.11
N GLY A 50 6.48 23.02 -34.75
CA GLY A 50 6.43 24.47 -34.94
C GLY A 50 7.03 25.29 -33.79
N LEU A 51 7.55 24.65 -32.74
CA LEU A 51 8.27 25.37 -31.67
C LEU A 51 9.68 25.76 -32.14
N ALA A 52 10.07 26.99 -31.82
CA ALA A 52 11.45 27.43 -32.00
C ALA A 52 12.42 26.58 -31.13
N PRO A 53 13.67 26.35 -31.56
CA PRO A 53 14.59 25.40 -30.89
C PRO A 53 14.83 25.68 -29.40
N HIS A 54 14.84 26.96 -28.99
CA HIS A 54 15.04 27.33 -27.59
C HIS A 54 13.81 27.03 -26.71
N LEU A 55 12.60 27.15 -27.26
CA LEU A 55 11.35 26.80 -26.59
C LEU A 55 11.23 25.27 -26.45
N LEU A 56 11.61 24.53 -27.50
CA LEU A 56 11.68 23.08 -27.44
C LEU A 56 12.60 22.63 -26.30
N ARG A 57 13.80 23.21 -26.23
CA ARG A 57 14.76 22.91 -25.16
C ARG A 57 14.19 23.21 -23.77
N ALA A 58 13.58 24.38 -23.58
CA ALA A 58 12.99 24.77 -22.30
C ALA A 58 11.85 23.83 -21.89
N LEU A 59 10.98 23.45 -22.83
CA LEU A 59 9.89 22.49 -22.60
C LEU A 59 10.42 21.11 -22.23
N THR A 60 11.47 20.63 -22.91
CA THR A 60 12.12 19.35 -22.59
C THR A 60 12.67 19.38 -21.17
N THR A 61 13.45 20.40 -20.80
CA THR A 61 14.00 20.54 -19.43
C THR A 61 12.90 20.56 -18.38
N LEU A 62 11.85 21.38 -18.58
CA LEU A 62 10.72 21.44 -17.66
C LEU A 62 10.01 20.08 -17.52
N SER A 63 9.82 19.39 -18.64
CA SER A 63 9.16 18.07 -18.64
C SER A 63 9.99 17.02 -17.92
N ASP A 64 11.32 17.08 -18.04
CA ASP A 64 12.25 16.17 -17.36
C ASP A 64 12.27 16.43 -15.85
N ASP A 65 12.28 17.69 -15.44
CA ASP A 65 12.18 18.08 -14.03
C ASP A 65 10.84 17.63 -13.42
N LEU A 66 9.74 17.87 -14.12
CA LEU A 66 8.41 17.45 -13.65
C LEU A 66 8.30 15.92 -13.58
N ALA A 67 8.86 15.20 -14.56
CA ALA A 67 8.91 13.74 -14.53
C ALA A 67 9.72 13.24 -13.31
N SER A 68 10.86 13.88 -13.01
CA SER A 68 11.69 13.54 -11.84
C SER A 68 10.94 13.77 -10.53
N VAL A 69 10.23 14.89 -10.40
CA VAL A 69 9.40 15.19 -9.23
C VAL A 69 8.26 14.17 -9.11
N ALA A 70 7.52 13.90 -10.19
CA ALA A 70 6.44 12.91 -10.19
C ALA A 70 6.93 11.51 -9.79
N GLN A 71 8.08 11.09 -10.31
CA GLN A 71 8.73 9.82 -9.94
C GLN A 71 9.05 9.77 -8.44
N ARG A 72 9.68 10.83 -7.89
CA ARG A 72 10.01 10.91 -6.45
C ARG A 72 8.77 10.81 -5.59
N HIS A 73 7.71 11.54 -5.93
CA HIS A 73 6.46 11.52 -5.16
C HIS A 73 5.72 10.19 -5.30
N PHE A 74 5.76 9.53 -6.45
CA PHE A 74 5.21 8.19 -6.62
C PHE A 74 5.94 7.16 -5.74
N SER A 75 7.28 7.17 -5.76
CA SER A 75 8.09 6.30 -4.89
C SER A 75 7.85 6.58 -3.40
N ALA A 76 7.74 7.86 -3.02
CA ALA A 76 7.41 8.26 -1.66
C ALA A 76 6.01 7.79 -1.26
N TYR A 77 5.00 7.93 -2.12
CA TYR A 77 3.63 7.45 -1.86
C TYR A 77 3.58 5.94 -1.59
N ILE A 78 4.25 5.13 -2.42
CA ILE A 78 4.32 3.67 -2.24
C ILE A 78 4.99 3.31 -0.92
N SER A 79 5.98 4.10 -0.49
CA SER A 79 6.79 3.86 0.71
C SER A 79 6.13 4.36 2.00
N ALA A 80 5.52 5.54 1.98
CA ALA A 80 4.85 6.16 3.13
C ALA A 80 3.71 5.28 3.67
N ARG A 81 2.94 4.65 2.79
CA ARG A 81 1.87 3.72 3.23
C ARG A 81 2.38 2.43 3.86
N LYS A 82 3.60 1.99 3.56
CA LYS A 82 4.25 0.92 4.34
C LYS A 82 4.65 1.41 5.72
N MET A 83 5.18 2.63 5.79
CA MET A 83 5.69 3.22 7.02
C MET A 83 4.55 3.53 8.00
N GLU A 84 3.41 4.02 7.51
CA GLU A 84 2.21 4.29 8.31
C GLU A 84 1.60 3.00 8.88
N ALA A 85 1.48 1.95 8.06
CA ALA A 85 1.04 0.63 8.53
C ALA A 85 1.99 0.06 9.60
N TYR A 86 3.30 0.22 9.44
CA TYR A 86 4.28 -0.20 10.45
C TYR A 86 4.21 0.62 11.75
N ALA A 87 4.01 1.94 11.66
CA ALA A 87 3.84 2.81 12.81
C ALA A 87 2.57 2.44 13.60
N ILE A 88 1.47 2.17 12.90
CA ILE A 88 0.22 1.68 13.50
C ILE A 88 0.45 0.31 14.13
N TYR A 89 1.10 -0.62 13.42
CA TYR A 89 1.39 -1.96 13.93
C TYR A 89 2.21 -1.95 15.21
N SER A 90 3.32 -1.21 15.22
CA SER A 90 4.21 -1.10 16.39
C SER A 90 3.50 -0.45 17.58
N SER A 91 2.72 0.61 17.32
CA SER A 91 1.95 1.28 18.37
C SER A 91 0.83 0.41 18.93
N LEU A 92 0.08 -0.30 18.08
CA LEU A 92 -0.94 -1.26 18.52
C LEU A 92 -0.32 -2.40 19.33
N ARG A 93 0.80 -2.97 18.88
CA ARG A 93 1.49 -4.04 19.61
C ARG A 93 1.88 -3.59 21.01
N SER A 94 2.39 -2.36 21.14
CA SER A 94 2.74 -1.81 22.45
C SER A 94 1.53 -1.70 23.37
N GLN A 95 0.35 -1.35 22.87
CA GLN A 95 -0.85 -1.20 23.69
C GLN A 95 -1.59 -2.52 23.97
N LEU A 96 -1.48 -3.50 23.07
CA LEU A 96 -2.05 -4.83 23.28
C LEU A 96 -1.32 -5.63 24.37
N ASN A 97 -0.12 -5.21 24.79
CA ASN A 97 0.64 -5.81 25.89
C ASN A 97 0.76 -7.35 25.72
N SER A 98 0.23 -8.13 26.67
CA SER A 98 0.20 -9.60 26.64
C SER A 98 -0.54 -10.18 25.42
N ASN A 99 -1.42 -9.39 24.79
CA ASN A 99 -2.16 -9.77 23.59
C ASN A 99 -1.46 -9.34 22.29
N SER A 100 -0.25 -8.77 22.36
CA SER A 100 0.50 -8.27 21.18
C SER A 100 0.84 -9.37 20.15
N SER A 101 0.87 -10.63 20.57
CA SER A 101 1.04 -11.80 19.68
C SER A 101 -0.21 -12.11 18.86
N ALA A 102 -1.38 -11.58 19.24
CA ALA A 102 -2.62 -11.77 18.51
C ALA A 102 -2.67 -10.99 17.18
N LEU A 103 -1.86 -9.93 17.05
CA LEU A 103 -1.73 -9.14 15.83
C LEU A 103 -0.50 -9.59 15.03
N LYS A 104 -0.73 -10.17 13.86
CA LYS A 104 0.33 -10.57 12.92
C LYS A 104 0.91 -9.35 12.23
N GLU A 105 0.05 -8.53 11.63
CA GLU A 105 0.43 -7.33 10.89
C GLU A 105 -0.75 -6.36 10.72
N VAL A 106 -0.43 -5.15 10.24
CA VAL A 106 -1.38 -4.14 9.77
C VAL A 106 -1.15 -3.96 8.28
N GLN A 107 -2.20 -4.05 7.48
CA GLN A 107 -2.13 -3.80 6.05
C GLN A 107 -2.86 -2.50 5.70
N ALA A 108 -2.20 -1.62 4.94
CA ALA A 108 -2.86 -0.45 4.37
C ALA A 108 -3.83 -0.89 3.25
N THR A 109 -5.08 -0.45 3.33
CA THR A 109 -6.11 -0.67 2.32
C THR A 109 -6.59 0.64 1.70
N LYS A 110 -7.44 0.53 0.68
CA LYS A 110 -8.01 1.68 -0.03
C LYS A 110 -8.72 2.69 0.88
N THR A 111 -9.33 2.21 1.97
CA THR A 111 -10.19 3.03 2.86
C THR A 111 -9.64 3.19 4.29
N GLY A 112 -8.42 2.70 4.56
CA GLY A 112 -7.84 2.74 5.90
C GLY A 112 -6.87 1.59 6.11
N PHE A 113 -7.03 0.86 7.20
CA PHE A 113 -6.16 -0.25 7.58
C PHE A 113 -6.95 -1.51 7.90
N THR A 114 -6.37 -2.65 7.53
CA THR A 114 -6.83 -3.97 7.93
C THR A 114 -5.91 -4.53 8.99
N LEU A 115 -6.50 -5.07 10.05
CA LEU A 115 -5.78 -5.78 11.10
C LEU A 115 -5.80 -7.28 10.80
N CYS A 116 -4.61 -7.87 10.63
CA CYS A 116 -4.47 -9.29 10.35
C CYS A 116 -4.20 -10.05 11.66
N PRO A 117 -5.16 -10.84 12.17
CA PRO A 117 -4.95 -11.68 13.34
C PRO A 117 -3.98 -12.82 13.03
N SER A 118 -3.26 -13.28 14.05
CA SER A 118 -2.31 -14.41 13.94
C SER A 118 -2.98 -15.78 13.83
N SER A 119 -4.25 -15.90 14.26
CA SER A 119 -5.07 -17.12 14.22
C SER A 119 -6.57 -16.78 14.41
N PRO A 120 -7.49 -17.74 14.21
CA PRO A 120 -8.92 -17.55 14.53
C PRO A 120 -9.19 -17.22 16.01
N GLU A 121 -8.41 -17.75 16.95
CA GLU A 121 -8.50 -17.44 18.38
C GLU A 121 -7.95 -16.04 18.68
N ALA A 122 -6.89 -15.65 17.96
CA ALA A 122 -6.35 -14.30 18.03
C ALA A 122 -7.35 -13.25 17.52
N LEU A 123 -8.21 -13.60 16.56
CA LEU A 123 -9.30 -12.73 16.10
C LEU A 123 -10.28 -12.40 17.23
N LEU A 124 -10.64 -13.38 18.06
CA LEU A 124 -11.51 -13.15 19.22
C LEU A 124 -10.82 -12.26 20.25
N THR A 125 -9.52 -12.47 20.46
CA THR A 125 -8.68 -11.66 21.36
C THR A 125 -8.61 -10.20 20.89
N LEU A 126 -8.38 -9.95 19.59
CA LEU A 126 -8.37 -8.61 19.03
C LEU A 126 -9.76 -7.95 19.10
N LYS A 127 -10.84 -8.71 18.87
CA LYS A 127 -12.21 -8.20 19.03
C LYS A 127 -12.52 -7.82 20.49
N ALA A 128 -12.01 -8.55 21.46
CA ALA A 128 -12.16 -8.20 22.87
C ALA A 128 -11.40 -6.91 23.26
N GLN A 129 -10.39 -6.52 22.48
CA GLN A 129 -9.59 -5.30 22.69
C GLN A 129 -10.07 -4.12 21.82
N LYS A 130 -11.34 -4.14 21.37
CA LYS A 130 -11.92 -3.17 20.44
C LYS A 130 -11.73 -1.71 20.88
N GLU A 131 -11.89 -1.42 22.18
CA GLU A 131 -11.78 -0.05 22.72
C GLU A 131 -10.36 0.50 22.64
N ILE A 132 -9.35 -0.36 22.76
CA ILE A 132 -7.95 0.05 22.59
C ILE A 132 -7.69 0.32 21.10
N ILE A 133 -8.20 -0.54 20.23
CA ILE A 133 -8.03 -0.44 18.77
C ILE A 133 -8.75 0.79 18.20
N SER A 134 -9.93 1.14 18.72
CA SER A 134 -10.72 2.28 18.24
C SER A 134 -10.05 3.64 18.51
N THR A 135 -9.19 3.74 19.52
CA THR A 135 -8.43 4.97 19.80
C THR A 135 -7.39 5.32 18.73
N PHE A 136 -7.01 4.37 17.86
CA PHE A 136 -6.00 4.60 16.81
C PHE A 136 -6.55 4.99 15.44
N SER A 137 -7.83 4.76 15.14
CA SER A 137 -8.36 5.05 13.79
C SER A 137 -9.87 5.15 13.69
N VAL A 138 -10.33 6.11 12.88
CA VAL A 138 -11.75 6.35 12.53
C VAL A 138 -12.31 5.28 11.58
N ASN A 139 -11.46 4.50 10.87
CA ASN A 139 -11.91 3.45 9.94
C ASN A 139 -10.92 2.28 9.88
N TYR A 140 -11.17 1.20 10.64
CA TYR A 140 -10.45 -0.06 10.52
C TYR A 140 -11.41 -1.23 10.25
N GLN A 141 -10.94 -2.24 9.52
CA GLN A 141 -11.67 -3.49 9.29
C GLN A 141 -10.84 -4.66 9.84
N ILE A 142 -11.46 -5.55 10.62
CA ILE A 142 -10.80 -6.77 11.11
C ILE A 142 -11.15 -7.90 10.14
N GLU A 143 -10.14 -8.48 9.51
CA GLU A 143 -10.33 -9.58 8.56
C GLU A 143 -10.75 -10.88 9.28
N ARG A 144 -11.64 -11.66 8.67
CA ARG A 144 -11.91 -13.03 9.11
C ARG A 144 -10.84 -13.93 8.51
N SER A 145 -9.98 -14.52 9.34
CA SER A 145 -9.11 -15.61 8.93
C SER A 145 -9.95 -16.69 8.25
N SER A 146 -9.62 -17.03 7.00
CA SER A 146 -10.15 -18.23 6.31
C SER A 146 -9.39 -19.46 6.75
#